data_AF-V7DFI6-F1
#
_entry.id   AF-V7DFI6-F1
#
_cell.length_a   1.000
_cell.length_b   1.000
_cell.length_c   1.000
_cell.angle_alpha   90.00
_cell.angle_beta   90.00
_cell.angle_gamma   90.00
#
_symmetry.space_group_name_H-M   'P 1'
#
loop_
_entity.id
_entity.type
_entity.pdbx_description
1 polymer ?
#
loop_
_entity_poly.entity_id
_entity_poly.type
_entity_poly.pdbx_seq_one_letter_code
_entity_poly.pdbx_strand_id
1 'polypeptide(L)'
;MLKIVPDPPISDSPHHLEDTLIQATEYVLCALSVGHHAIASLPRSPATIMTLAVMHEMEAVRTLLESAIAQVQLRGGQPVHTLH
;
A
#
# COMPACT_ATOMS: atom_id res chain seq x y z
N MET A 1 -34.06 19.14 28.12
CA MET A 1 -34.14 18.26 26.94
C MET A 1 -32.77 18.22 26.30
N LEU A 2 -32.00 17.16 26.55
CA LEU A 2 -30.71 16.97 25.90
C LEU A 2 -31.00 16.47 24.48
N LYS A 3 -30.79 17.33 23.48
CA LYS A 3 -30.85 16.91 22.08
C LYS A 3 -29.71 15.90 21.92
N ILE A 4 -30.05 14.63 21.71
CA ILE A 4 -29.06 13.61 21.38
C ILE A 4 -28.48 14.05 20.04
N VAL A 5 -27.33 14.70 20.08
CA VAL A 5 -26.55 15.02 18.89
C VAL A 5 -25.82 13.72 18.57
N PRO A 6 -26.03 13.13 17.38
CA PRO A 6 -25.24 11.99 16.96
C PRO A 6 -23.76 12.39 17.01
N ASP A 7 -22.92 11.56 17.61
CA ASP A 7 -21.48 11.76 17.54
C ASP A 7 -21.06 11.93 16.07
N PRO A 8 -20.13 12.85 15.76
CA PRO A 8 -19.67 13.05 14.39
C PRO A 8 -19.15 11.70 13.85
N PRO A 9 -19.42 11.38 12.57
CA PRO A 9 -18.95 10.14 11.99
C PRO A 9 -17.43 10.08 12.16
N ILE A 10 -16.96 9.05 12.85
CA ILE A 10 -15.53 8.81 13.07
C ILE A 10 -14.89 8.78 11.69
N SER A 11 -14.02 9.75 11.41
CA SER A 11 -13.36 9.96 10.12
C SER A 11 -12.22 8.96 9.88
N ASP A 12 -12.33 7.75 10.39
CA ASP A 12 -11.45 6.63 10.04
C ASP A 12 -12.08 5.93 8.84
N SER A 13 -12.16 6.63 7.70
CA SER A 13 -12.69 6.02 6.49
C SER A 13 -11.71 4.92 6.06
N PRO A 14 -12.12 3.64 5.98
CA PRO A 14 -11.25 2.55 5.54
C PRO A 14 -10.65 2.81 4.15
N HIS A 15 -11.33 3.64 3.35
CA HIS A 15 -10.88 4.13 2.05
C HIS A 15 -9.58 4.95 2.12
N HIS A 16 -9.36 5.76 3.16
CA HIS A 16 -8.13 6.57 3.24
C HIS A 16 -6.87 5.69 3.38
N LEU A 17 -6.97 4.60 4.14
CA LEU A 17 -5.87 3.64 4.26
C LEU A 17 -5.68 2.85 2.96
N GLU A 18 -6.77 2.37 2.35
CA GLU A 18 -6.72 1.66 1.06
C GLU A 18 -6.07 2.52 -0.04
N ASP A 19 -6.51 3.77 -0.19
CA ASP A 19 -5.94 4.73 -1.14
C ASP A 19 -4.45 4.96 -0.90
N THR A 20 -4.04 5.08 0.37
CA THR A 20 -2.62 5.22 0.75
C THR A 20 -1.81 3.98 0.36
N LEU A 21 -2.35 2.77 0.56
CA LEU A 21 -1.68 1.52 0.20
C LEU A 21 -1.58 1.33 -1.33
N ILE A 22 -2.62 1.73 -2.06
CA ILE A 22 -2.61 1.75 -3.53
C ILE A 22 -1.52 2.72 -4.02
N GLN A 23 -1.48 3.93 -3.47
CA GLN A 23 -0.46 4.93 -3.83
C GLN A 23 0.95 4.45 -3.48
N ALA A 24 1.15 3.81 -2.32
CA ALA A 24 2.43 3.21 -1.96
C ALA A 24 2.86 2.12 -2.98
N THR A 25 1.90 1.33 -3.47
CA THR A 25 2.15 0.31 -4.49
C THR A 25 2.63 0.95 -5.81
N GLU A 26 2.02 2.05 -6.23
CA GLU A 26 2.44 2.80 -7.42
C GLU A 26 3.88 3.33 -7.29
N TYR A 27 4.26 3.86 -6.12
CA TYR A 27 5.63 4.31 -5.87
C TYR A 27 6.64 3.16 -5.93
N VAL A 28 6.30 1.99 -5.36
CA VAL A 28 7.16 0.80 -5.41
C VAL A 28 7.33 0.32 -6.85
N LEU A 29 6.25 0.26 -7.64
CA LEU A 29 6.31 -0.11 -9.05
C LEU A 29 7.18 0.86 -9.87
N CYS A 30 7.07 2.16 -9.59
CA CYS A 30 7.93 3.18 -10.19
C CYS A 30 9.41 2.96 -9.83
N ALA A 31 9.70 2.73 -8.54
CA ALA A 31 11.06 2.46 -8.08
C ALA A 31 11.66 1.20 -8.72
N LEU A 32 10.88 0.12 -8.86
CA LEU A 32 11.27 -1.10 -9.56
C LEU A 32 11.56 -0.82 -11.04
N SER A 33 10.71 -0.06 -11.73
CA SER A 33 10.90 0.31 -13.13
C SER A 33 12.20 1.10 -13.33
N VAL A 34 12.45 2.10 -12.49
CA VAL A 34 13.70 2.88 -12.51
C VAL A 34 14.90 1.98 -12.20
N GLY A 35 14.79 1.09 -11.22
CA GLY A 35 15.83 0.10 -10.90
C GLY A 35 16.16 -0.80 -12.09
N HIS A 36 15.15 -1.39 -12.74
CA HIS A 36 15.32 -2.20 -13.95
C HIS A 36 16.02 -1.41 -15.06
N HIS A 37 15.60 -0.17 -15.29
CA HIS A 37 16.22 0.70 -16.28
C HIS A 37 17.69 1.00 -15.94
N ALA A 38 17.99 1.29 -14.67
CA ALA A 38 19.35 1.54 -14.21
C ALA A 38 20.26 0.31 -14.41
N ILE A 39 19.79 -0.89 -14.05
CA ILE A 39 20.55 -2.13 -14.25
C ILE A 39 20.80 -2.42 -15.74
N ALA A 40 19.83 -2.12 -16.61
CA ALA A 40 19.96 -2.35 -18.03
C ALA A 40 20.88 -1.33 -18.75
N SER A 41 20.99 -0.11 -18.21
CA SER A 41 21.70 1.00 -18.85
C SER A 41 23.11 1.23 -18.32
N LEU A 42 23.38 0.92 -17.05
CA LEU A 42 24.69 1.14 -16.43
C LEU A 42 25.62 -0.08 -16.55
N PRO A 43 26.94 0.13 -16.64
CA PRO A 43 27.90 -0.97 -16.57
C PRO A 43 27.86 -1.65 -15.21
N ARG A 44 28.19 -2.95 -15.20
CA ARG A 44 28.25 -3.74 -13.96
C ARG A 44 29.27 -3.14 -13.00
N SER A 45 28.79 -2.75 -11.82
CA SER A 45 29.55 -2.13 -10.73
C SER A 45 29.00 -2.58 -9.37
N PRO A 46 29.73 -2.38 -8.26
CA PRO A 46 29.21 -2.63 -6.91
C PRO A 46 27.88 -1.90 -6.65
N ALA A 47 27.73 -0.68 -7.18
CA ALA A 47 26.48 0.08 -7.09
C ALA A 47 25.32 -0.64 -7.79
N THR A 48 25.49 -1.15 -9.01
CA THR A 48 24.43 -1.92 -9.70
C THR A 48 24.09 -3.22 -8.97
N ILE A 49 25.05 -3.85 -8.28
CA ILE A 49 24.77 -5.04 -7.47
C ILE A 49 23.93 -4.67 -6.24
N MET A 50 24.24 -3.54 -5.59
CA MET A 50 23.41 -3.00 -4.50
C MET A 50 22.01 -2.63 -4.99
N THR A 51 21.88 -2.03 -6.19
CA THR A 51 20.59 -1.73 -6.81
C THR A 51 19.75 -2.99 -7.03
N LEU A 52 20.36 -4.10 -7.48
CA LEU A 52 19.64 -5.38 -7.59
C LEU A 52 19.10 -5.87 -6.24
N ALA A 53 19.89 -5.73 -5.16
CA ALA A 53 19.42 -6.08 -3.82
C ALA A 53 18.26 -5.18 -3.37
N VAL A 54 18.35 -3.86 -3.59
CA VAL A 54 17.25 -2.93 -3.29
C VAL A 54 15.99 -3.29 -4.09
N MET A 55 16.11 -3.63 -5.37
CA MET A 55 14.97 -4.07 -6.18
C MET A 55 14.33 -5.35 -5.61
N HIS A 56 15.13 -6.31 -5.14
CA HIS A 56 14.60 -7.51 -4.49
C HIS A 56 13.79 -7.19 -3.22
N GLU A 57 14.29 -6.28 -2.38
CA GLU A 57 13.54 -5.83 -1.20
C GLU A 57 12.26 -5.07 -1.60
N MET A 58 12.29 -4.30 -2.68
CA MET A 58 11.10 -3.60 -3.21
C MET A 58 10.03 -4.58 -3.72
N GLU A 59 10.41 -5.72 -4.32
CA GLU A 59 9.46 -6.80 -4.67
C GLU A 59 8.83 -7.45 -3.44
N ALA A 60 9.60 -7.64 -2.37
CA ALA A 60 9.07 -8.12 -1.10
C ALA A 60 8.06 -7.11 -0.51
N VAL A 61 8.38 -5.82 -0.53
CA VAL A 61 7.46 -4.75 -0.11
C VAL A 61 6.19 -4.73 -0.96
N ARG A 62 6.30 -4.88 -2.29
CA ARG A 62 5.14 -4.98 -3.18
C ARG A 62 4.20 -6.11 -2.75
N THR A 63 4.74 -7.29 -2.47
CA THR A 63 3.97 -8.45 -2.01
C THR A 63 3.27 -8.18 -0.66
N LEU A 64 3.95 -7.49 0.26
CA LEU A 64 3.35 -7.08 1.54
C LEU A 64 2.22 -6.06 1.36
N LEU A 65 2.38 -5.11 0.44
CA LEU A 65 1.35 -4.11 0.11
C LEU A 65 0.12 -4.78 -0.51
N GLU A 66 0.30 -5.71 -1.45
CA GLU A 66 -0.80 -6.49 -2.03
C GLU A 66 -1.57 -7.26 -0.95
N SER A 67 -0.86 -7.87 0.00
CA SER A 67 -1.47 -8.53 1.15
C SER A 67 -2.22 -7.55 2.05
N ALA A 68 -1.63 -6.38 2.33
CA ALA A 68 -2.25 -5.36 3.17
C ALA A 68 -3.54 -4.82 2.54
N ILE A 69 -3.54 -4.54 1.23
CA ILE A 69 -4.73 -4.11 0.48
C ILE A 69 -5.83 -5.17 0.58
N ALA A 70 -5.49 -6.44 0.34
CA ALA A 70 -6.45 -7.54 0.46
C ALA A 70 -7.07 -7.62 1.87
N GLN A 71 -6.28 -7.41 2.92
CA GLN A 71 -6.77 -7.39 4.31
C GLN A 71 -7.70 -6.21 4.60
N VAL A 72 -7.41 -5.02 4.08
CA VAL A 72 -8.26 -3.84 4.22
C VAL A 72 -9.60 -4.05 3.51
N GLN A 73 -9.58 -4.59 2.28
CA GLN A 73 -10.78 -4.90 1.52
C GLN A 73 -11.67 -5.95 2.21
N LEU A 74 -11.07 -6.99 2.80
CA LEU A 74 -11.80 -7.99 3.58
C LEU A 74 -12.48 -7.38 4.83
N ARG A 75 -11.83 -6.41 5.49
CA ARG A 75 -12.41 -5.69 6.65
C ARG A 75 -13.50 -4.70 6.25
N GLY A 76 -13.34 -3.99 5.12
CA GLY A 76 -14.34 -3.07 4.58
C GLY A 76 -15.61 -3.76 4.08
N GLY A 77 -15.53 -5.05 3.76
CA GLY A 77 -16.66 -5.87 3.32
C GLY A 77 -17.51 -6.50 4.43
N GLN A 78 -17.23 -6.27 5.72
CA GLN A 78 -18.08 -6.76 6.81
C GLN A 78 -19.37 -5.93 6.87
N PRO A 79 -20.55 -6.51 6.58
CA PRO A 79 -21.80 -5.82 6.85
C PRO A 79 -21.89 -5.66 8.36
N VAL A 80 -22.05 -4.41 8.81
CA VAL A 80 -22.49 -4.09 10.16
C VAL A 80 -23.70 -4.96 10.42
N HIS A 81 -23.57 -5.95 11.31
CA HIS A 81 -24.65 -6.85 11.66
C HIS A 81 -25.68 -5.99 12.41
N THR A 82 -26.65 -5.45 11.66
CA THR A 82 -27.81 -4.76 12.21
C THR A 82 -28.62 -5.81 12.95
N LEU A 83 -28.34 -5.97 14.25
CA LEU A 83 -29.20 -6.71 15.16
C LEU A 83 -30.51 -5.93 15.28
N HIS A 84 -31.56 -6.50 14.69
CA HIS A 84 -32.95 -6.12 14.88
C HIS A 84 -33.63 -7.11 15.83
#